data_AF-A0A9P7WZQ5-F1
#
_entry.id   AF-A0A9P7WZQ5-F1
#
_cell.length_a   1.000
_cell.length_b   1.000
_cell.length_c   1.000
_cell.angle_alpha   90.00
_cell.angle_beta   90.00
_cell.angle_gamma   90.00
#
_symmetry.space_group_name_H-M   'P 1'
#
loop_
_entity.id
_entity.type
_entity.pdbx_description
1 polymer ?
#
loop_
_entity_poly.entity_id
_entity_poly.type
_entity_poly.pdbx_seq_one_letter_code
_entity_poly.pdbx_strand_id
1 'polypeptide(L)'
;MQTGSNAYQKYTGPHPDAIVHGAMKGRPEGGTMKALAWFGSQDVRLIEALIPDIIDEEDVVLKVTGTTICGSDLHLCVHIYFSHYTPEMFLIYIFADHGEIMAMQKGDILGHEFMGAVDRIGKNVTKLSVGDRVVTSFQVACGKCVYCKKKLSSFCEKTNDSTLQEKMYGKRDAGFFGYSHFTGGYAGGQAEYVRVPFGNVNCLKIPAEIPDEAALYLSDILPTSYHCVVDTGVEKGNVGGIWGLGPIGMSAARWCQLKGAKRIIGIDSVPRWPKSD
;
A
#
# COMPACT_ATOMS: atom_id res chain seq x y z
N MET A 1 -18.83 -7.74 -9.86
CA MET A 1 -17.48 -7.42 -10.39
C MET A 1 -16.41 -8.37 -9.83
N GLN A 2 -16.21 -8.45 -8.51
CA GLN A 2 -15.17 -9.26 -7.86
C GLN A 2 -15.12 -10.75 -8.29
N THR A 3 -16.26 -11.44 -8.27
CA THR A 3 -16.32 -12.85 -8.67
C THR A 3 -15.86 -13.06 -10.12
N GLY A 4 -16.23 -12.16 -11.02
CA GLY A 4 -15.87 -12.24 -12.44
C GLY A 4 -14.39 -11.95 -12.68
N SER A 5 -13.85 -10.91 -12.04
CA SER A 5 -12.42 -10.58 -12.16
C SER A 5 -11.54 -11.68 -11.58
N ASN A 6 -11.90 -12.24 -10.42
CA ASN A 6 -11.19 -13.37 -9.83
C ASN A 6 -11.25 -14.63 -10.71
N ALA A 7 -12.42 -14.96 -11.28
CA ALA A 7 -12.56 -16.08 -12.19
C ALA A 7 -11.71 -15.90 -13.46
N TYR A 8 -11.66 -14.68 -14.01
CA TYR A 8 -10.81 -14.36 -15.16
C TYR A 8 -9.33 -14.50 -14.84
N GLN A 9 -8.87 -13.92 -13.71
CA GLN A 9 -7.48 -14.03 -13.27
C GLN A 9 -7.09 -15.50 -13.04
N LYS A 10 -7.97 -16.31 -12.44
CA LYS A 10 -7.76 -17.75 -12.27
C LYS A 10 -7.69 -18.51 -13.60
N TYR A 11 -8.51 -18.14 -14.58
CA TYR A 11 -8.53 -18.77 -15.90
C TYR A 11 -7.27 -18.45 -16.71
N THR A 12 -6.82 -17.20 -16.67
CA THR A 12 -5.66 -16.73 -17.43
C THR A 12 -4.32 -17.04 -16.77
N GLY A 13 -4.33 -17.30 -15.46
CA GLY A 13 -3.12 -17.62 -14.71
C GLY A 13 -2.24 -16.39 -14.47
N PRO A 14 -1.09 -16.58 -13.79
CA PRO A 14 -0.14 -15.50 -13.56
C PRO A 14 0.54 -15.12 -14.87
N HIS A 15 0.93 -13.85 -14.98
CA HIS A 15 1.71 -13.39 -16.11
C HIS A 15 3.07 -14.12 -16.18
N PRO A 16 3.52 -14.60 -17.35
CA PRO A 16 4.70 -15.45 -17.49
C PRO A 16 6.00 -14.82 -16.95
N ASP A 17 6.16 -13.51 -17.14
CA ASP A 17 7.34 -12.79 -16.67
C ASP A 17 7.28 -12.33 -15.20
N ALA A 18 6.17 -12.50 -14.48
CA ALA A 18 6.12 -12.15 -13.05
C ALA A 18 6.83 -13.20 -12.19
N ILE A 19 7.38 -12.74 -11.07
CA ILE A 19 7.75 -13.63 -9.97
C ILE A 19 6.45 -13.93 -9.24
N VAL A 20 5.99 -15.17 -9.37
CA VAL A 20 4.81 -15.63 -8.64
C VAL A 20 5.22 -15.84 -7.19
N HIS A 21 4.62 -15.08 -6.30
CA HIS A 21 4.89 -15.18 -4.88
C HIS A 21 4.06 -16.34 -4.30
N GLY A 22 4.74 -17.24 -3.60
CA GLY A 22 4.07 -18.39 -2.98
C GLY A 22 2.96 -17.95 -2.02
N ALA A 23 1.93 -18.79 -1.88
CA ALA A 23 0.89 -18.59 -0.88
C ALA A 23 1.52 -18.43 0.52
N MET A 24 0.90 -17.60 1.38
CA MET A 24 1.37 -17.41 2.74
C MET A 24 1.67 -18.75 3.42
N LYS A 25 2.92 -18.89 3.86
CA LYS A 25 3.41 -20.08 4.56
C LYS A 25 3.52 -19.75 6.04
N GLY A 26 2.84 -20.54 6.87
CA GLY A 26 2.97 -20.44 8.32
C GLY A 26 4.34 -20.96 8.80
N ARG A 27 4.76 -20.48 9.97
CA ARG A 27 6.00 -20.93 10.61
C ARG A 27 6.00 -22.43 10.94
N PRO A 28 7.16 -23.12 10.83
CA PRO A 28 7.30 -24.50 11.28
C PRO A 28 6.96 -24.68 12.77
N GLU A 29 7.31 -23.70 13.61
CA GLU A 29 6.97 -23.67 15.03
C GLU A 29 5.48 -23.40 15.31
N GLY A 30 4.69 -23.09 14.27
CA GLY A 30 3.29 -22.70 14.39
C GLY A 30 3.09 -21.30 14.96
N GLY A 31 1.86 -21.01 15.36
CA GLY A 31 1.45 -19.72 15.91
C GLY A 31 0.49 -18.95 15.00
N THR A 32 -0.40 -18.19 15.63
CA THR A 32 -1.29 -17.26 14.95
C THR A 32 -0.99 -15.82 15.34
N MET A 33 -1.48 -14.90 14.52
CA MET A 33 -1.47 -13.47 14.72
C MET A 33 -2.84 -12.89 14.40
N LYS A 34 -3.15 -11.74 14.97
CA LYS A 34 -4.28 -10.93 14.56
C LYS A 34 -3.94 -10.16 13.28
N ALA A 35 -4.88 -10.15 12.35
CA ALA A 35 -4.79 -9.40 11.10
C ALA A 35 -6.16 -8.85 10.70
N LEU A 36 -6.21 -7.63 10.15
CA LEU A 36 -7.41 -7.08 9.56
C LEU A 36 -7.58 -7.62 8.15
N ALA A 37 -8.69 -8.31 7.89
CA ALA A 37 -8.95 -8.96 6.62
C ALA A 37 -10.28 -8.54 6.01
N TRP A 38 -10.33 -8.56 4.68
CA TRP A 38 -11.48 -8.18 3.88
C TRP A 38 -12.44 -9.36 3.66
N PHE A 39 -13.73 -9.16 3.90
CA PHE A 39 -14.80 -10.14 3.66
C PHE A 39 -15.90 -9.62 2.73
N GLY A 40 -15.88 -8.32 2.43
CA GLY A 40 -16.78 -7.63 1.54
C GLY A 40 -16.55 -6.13 1.59
N SER A 41 -17.16 -5.38 0.66
CA SER A 41 -17.02 -3.92 0.59
C SER A 41 -17.54 -3.16 1.82
N GLN A 42 -18.19 -3.84 2.76
CA GLN A 42 -18.68 -3.27 4.03
C GLN A 42 -18.31 -4.14 5.23
N ASP A 43 -17.41 -5.10 5.04
CA ASP A 43 -17.15 -6.17 5.99
C ASP A 43 -15.65 -6.43 6.05
N VAL A 44 -14.99 -5.77 7.00
CA VAL A 44 -13.61 -6.05 7.40
C VAL A 44 -13.64 -6.61 8.80
N ARG A 45 -12.82 -7.63 9.04
CA ARG A 45 -12.83 -8.38 10.30
C ARG A 45 -11.42 -8.58 10.79
N LEU A 46 -11.24 -8.49 12.10
CA LEU A 46 -10.04 -8.99 12.74
C LEU A 46 -10.12 -10.52 12.75
N ILE A 47 -9.14 -11.18 12.16
CA ILE A 47 -9.04 -12.64 12.09
C ILE A 47 -7.77 -13.13 12.77
N GLU A 48 -7.78 -14.40 13.17
CA GLU A 48 -6.58 -15.14 13.50
C GLU A 48 -5.99 -15.71 12.21
N ALA A 49 -4.82 -15.22 11.81
CA ALA A 49 -4.05 -15.67 10.65
C ALA A 49 -2.78 -16.38 11.12
N LEU A 50 -2.17 -17.22 10.27
CA LEU A 50 -0.87 -17.81 10.61
C LEU A 50 0.22 -16.73 10.63
N ILE A 51 1.15 -16.82 11.58
CA ILE A 51 2.34 -15.97 11.53
C ILE A 51 3.16 -16.37 10.29
N PRO A 52 3.48 -15.44 9.37
CA PRO A 52 4.20 -15.77 8.16
C PRO A 52 5.65 -16.18 8.45
N ASP A 53 6.18 -17.02 7.56
CA ASP A 53 7.59 -17.42 7.51
C ASP A 53 8.24 -16.97 6.19
N ILE A 54 9.55 -17.15 6.12
CA ILE A 54 10.36 -16.99 4.92
C ILE A 54 9.94 -18.02 3.87
N ILE A 55 9.61 -17.54 2.67
CA ILE A 55 9.31 -18.39 1.50
C ILE A 55 10.47 -18.28 0.50
N ASP A 56 10.94 -17.05 0.26
CA ASP A 56 12.00 -16.72 -0.67
C ASP A 56 13.25 -16.25 0.08
N GLU A 57 14.43 -16.48 -0.50
CA GLU A 57 15.72 -16.23 0.16
C GLU A 57 15.99 -14.74 0.42
N GLU A 58 15.28 -13.83 -0.26
CA GLU A 58 15.38 -12.38 -0.07
C GLU A 58 14.24 -11.80 0.79
N ASP A 59 13.39 -12.65 1.38
CA ASP A 59 12.29 -12.19 2.23
C ASP A 59 12.78 -11.65 3.57
N VAL A 60 11.96 -10.77 4.15
CA VAL A 60 12.04 -10.35 5.53
C VAL A 60 10.66 -10.54 6.17
N VAL A 61 10.60 -11.03 7.41
CA VAL A 61 9.36 -10.97 8.21
C VAL A 61 9.54 -9.90 9.26
N LEU A 62 8.55 -9.01 9.35
CA LEU A 62 8.52 -7.95 10.36
C LEU A 62 7.51 -8.31 11.44
N LYS A 63 7.85 -7.99 12.69
CA LYS A 63 6.89 -7.78 13.75
C LYS A 63 6.45 -6.32 13.68
N VAL A 64 5.20 -6.09 13.32
CA VAL A 64 4.65 -4.75 13.09
C VAL A 64 4.61 -3.99 14.40
N THR A 65 5.15 -2.77 14.40
CA THR A 65 5.12 -1.86 15.56
C THR A 65 4.19 -0.67 15.34
N GLY A 66 3.93 -0.33 14.06
CA GLY A 66 2.97 0.69 13.67
C GLY A 66 2.42 0.43 12.28
N THR A 67 1.14 0.72 12.09
CA THR A 67 0.44 0.68 10.80
C THR A 67 -0.66 1.72 10.78
N THR A 68 -0.91 2.34 9.63
CA THR A 68 -1.97 3.33 9.43
C THR A 68 -3.04 2.82 8.47
N ILE A 69 -4.12 3.59 8.37
CA ILE A 69 -5.19 3.42 7.39
C ILE A 69 -5.02 4.51 6.35
N CYS A 70 -4.83 4.10 5.10
CA CYS A 70 -4.73 5.05 3.99
C CYS A 70 -6.12 5.34 3.41
N GLY A 71 -6.26 6.47 2.72
CA GLY A 71 -7.47 6.75 1.94
C GLY A 71 -7.72 5.66 0.88
N SER A 72 -6.66 5.04 0.35
CA SER A 72 -6.75 3.97 -0.62
C SER A 72 -7.34 2.67 -0.07
N ASP A 73 -7.19 2.38 1.23
CA ASP A 73 -7.85 1.24 1.88
C ASP A 73 -9.38 1.39 1.84
N LEU A 74 -9.88 2.63 1.82
CA LEU A 74 -11.31 2.91 1.74
C LEU A 74 -11.89 2.61 0.35
N HIS A 75 -11.10 2.72 -0.72
CA HIS A 75 -11.51 2.28 -2.07
C HIS A 75 -11.76 0.77 -2.14
N LEU A 76 -11.26 0.00 -1.17
CA LEU A 76 -11.57 -1.43 -1.01
C LEU A 76 -12.89 -1.67 -0.24
N CYS A 77 -13.35 -0.68 0.52
CA CYS A 77 -14.41 -0.77 1.54
C CYS A 77 -15.58 0.22 1.30
N VAL A 78 -15.86 0.56 0.03
CA VAL A 78 -16.57 1.76 -0.48
C VAL A 78 -17.87 2.23 0.22
N HIS A 79 -18.57 1.47 1.06
CA HIS A 79 -19.85 1.97 1.58
C HIS A 79 -19.79 2.77 2.89
N ILE A 80 -18.67 2.79 3.60
CA ILE A 80 -18.65 3.36 4.97
C ILE A 80 -18.72 4.91 4.97
N TYR A 81 -18.36 5.59 3.88
CA TYR A 81 -18.24 7.06 3.87
C TYR A 81 -19.40 7.83 3.23
N PHE A 82 -20.20 7.21 2.35
CA PHE A 82 -21.19 7.94 1.56
C PHE A 82 -22.61 7.97 2.14
N SER A 83 -22.84 7.33 3.30
CA SER A 83 -24.17 7.33 3.96
C SER A 83 -24.63 8.70 4.49
N HIS A 84 -23.79 9.75 4.41
CA HIS A 84 -24.11 11.09 4.93
C HIS A 84 -24.40 12.15 3.86
N TYR A 85 -24.43 11.81 2.57
CA TYR A 85 -24.74 12.76 1.50
C TYR A 85 -26.20 12.66 1.03
N THR A 86 -26.75 13.79 0.59
CA THR A 86 -28.18 14.02 0.40
C THR A 86 -28.81 13.16 -0.71
N PRO A 87 -30.13 12.93 -0.69
CA PRO A 87 -30.84 12.05 -1.62
C PRO A 87 -30.67 12.42 -3.10
N GLU A 88 -30.36 13.68 -3.43
CA GLU A 88 -30.23 14.11 -4.83
C GLU A 88 -28.93 13.67 -5.49
N MET A 89 -27.90 13.31 -4.71
CA MET A 89 -26.62 12.79 -5.23
C MET A 89 -26.67 11.28 -5.55
N PHE A 90 -27.72 10.58 -5.10
CA PHE A 90 -27.87 9.13 -5.19
C PHE A 90 -27.72 8.56 -6.61
N LEU A 91 -28.14 9.30 -7.65
CA LEU A 91 -28.08 8.86 -9.04
C LEU A 91 -26.67 8.92 -9.68
N ILE A 92 -25.78 9.80 -9.20
CA ILE A 92 -24.39 9.84 -9.68
C ILE A 92 -23.58 8.71 -9.03
N TYR A 93 -23.89 8.36 -7.79
CA TYR A 93 -23.14 7.34 -7.03
C TYR A 93 -23.56 5.90 -7.29
N ILE A 94 -24.71 5.62 -7.93
CA ILE A 94 -25.03 4.26 -8.43
C ILE A 94 -23.98 3.77 -9.46
N PHE A 95 -23.30 4.68 -10.16
CA PHE A 95 -22.16 4.33 -11.03
C PHE A 95 -20.81 4.27 -10.29
N ALA A 96 -20.75 4.75 -9.04
CA ALA A 96 -19.59 4.68 -8.14
C ALA A 96 -19.72 3.57 -7.09
N ASP A 97 -20.80 2.76 -7.14
CA ASP A 97 -21.08 1.62 -6.26
C ASP A 97 -20.21 0.39 -6.59
N HIS A 98 -18.97 0.66 -6.98
CA HIS A 98 -17.96 -0.31 -7.28
C HIS A 98 -16.89 -0.10 -6.22
N GLY A 99 -16.66 -1.09 -5.35
CA GLY A 99 -15.32 -1.23 -4.78
C GLY A 99 -14.35 -1.11 -5.95
N GLU A 100 -13.67 0.03 -6.04
CA GLU A 100 -13.08 0.51 -7.31
C GLU A 100 -11.99 -0.44 -7.80
N ILE A 101 -11.49 -1.25 -6.87
CA ILE A 101 -10.42 -2.21 -7.06
C ILE A 101 -11.00 -3.61 -7.18
N MET A 102 -10.80 -4.18 -8.35
CA MET A 102 -11.21 -5.54 -8.70
C MET A 102 -10.30 -6.60 -8.09
N ALA A 103 -10.76 -7.84 -8.11
CA ALA A 103 -10.03 -9.03 -7.69
C ALA A 103 -9.63 -9.06 -6.20
N MET A 104 -10.46 -8.48 -5.33
CA MET A 104 -10.41 -8.77 -3.88
C MET A 104 -10.96 -10.17 -3.61
N GLN A 105 -10.35 -10.87 -2.67
CA GLN A 105 -10.76 -12.19 -2.19
C GLN A 105 -11.05 -12.14 -0.69
N LYS A 106 -12.01 -12.96 -0.25
CA LYS A 106 -12.35 -13.05 1.17
C LYS A 106 -11.14 -13.61 1.93
N GLY A 107 -10.75 -12.90 2.99
CA GLY A 107 -9.58 -13.23 3.81
C GLY A 107 -8.30 -12.49 3.39
N ASP A 108 -8.32 -11.66 2.34
CA ASP A 108 -7.17 -10.81 2.00
C ASP A 108 -6.85 -9.88 3.19
N ILE A 109 -5.62 -9.94 3.69
CA ILE A 109 -5.14 -9.09 4.79
C ILE A 109 -4.83 -7.71 4.23
N LEU A 110 -5.34 -6.65 4.86
CA LEU A 110 -5.29 -5.27 4.38
C LEU A 110 -4.07 -4.48 4.89
N GLY A 111 -3.89 -3.29 4.32
CA GLY A 111 -2.95 -2.27 4.79
C GLY A 111 -1.57 -2.31 4.14
N HIS A 112 -1.12 -1.15 3.68
CA HIS A 112 0.16 -0.97 2.98
C HIS A 112 1.04 0.11 3.59
N GLU A 113 0.61 0.67 4.71
CA GLU A 113 1.38 1.61 5.50
C GLU A 113 1.78 0.94 6.81
N PHE A 114 3.00 0.46 6.89
CA PHE A 114 3.49 -0.24 8.08
C PHE A 114 4.99 -0.10 8.27
N MET A 115 5.38 -0.27 9.53
CA MET A 115 6.75 -0.42 9.95
C MET A 115 6.84 -1.44 11.07
N GLY A 116 8.06 -1.93 11.33
CA GLY A 116 8.26 -2.92 12.36
C GLY A 116 9.71 -3.22 12.66
N ALA A 117 9.89 -4.09 13.65
CA ALA A 117 11.18 -4.70 13.91
C ALA A 117 11.35 -5.95 13.05
N VAL A 118 12.52 -6.13 12.45
CA VAL A 118 12.86 -7.35 11.71
C VAL A 118 12.82 -8.54 12.66
N ASP A 119 11.95 -9.49 12.39
CA ASP A 119 11.79 -10.71 13.18
C ASP A 119 12.56 -11.88 12.56
N ARG A 120 12.50 -12.03 11.24
CA ARG A 120 13.24 -13.06 10.48
C ARG A 120 13.75 -12.51 9.16
N ILE A 121 14.83 -13.10 8.65
CA ILE A 121 15.43 -12.76 7.36
C ILE A 121 15.72 -14.02 6.55
N GLY A 122 15.53 -13.94 5.24
CA GLY A 122 16.02 -14.92 4.29
C GLY A 122 17.54 -14.84 4.13
N LYS A 123 18.16 -15.94 3.69
CA LYS A 123 19.63 -16.06 3.63
C LYS A 123 20.34 -15.09 2.68
N ASN A 124 19.61 -14.49 1.73
CA ASN A 124 20.13 -13.50 0.78
C ASN A 124 19.81 -12.05 1.21
N VAL A 125 19.25 -11.84 2.40
CA VAL A 125 19.13 -10.51 2.99
C VAL A 125 20.49 -10.10 3.57
N THR A 126 21.06 -9.00 3.07
CA THR A 126 22.43 -8.56 3.40
C THR A 126 22.49 -7.18 4.04
N LYS A 127 21.41 -6.39 3.96
CA LYS A 127 21.37 -5.01 4.47
C LYS A 127 20.72 -4.86 5.84
N LEU A 128 20.13 -5.93 6.37
CA LEU A 128 19.29 -5.91 7.57
C LEU A 128 19.69 -7.04 8.51
N SER A 129 19.43 -6.84 9.80
CA SER A 129 19.58 -7.84 10.86
C SER A 129 18.30 -7.96 11.68
N VAL A 130 18.08 -9.09 12.32
CA VAL A 130 16.99 -9.27 13.29
C VAL A 130 17.08 -8.20 14.38
N GLY A 131 15.96 -7.58 14.70
CA GLY A 131 15.83 -6.45 15.62
C GLY A 131 15.95 -5.08 14.96
N ASP A 132 16.40 -4.97 13.71
CA ASP A 132 16.43 -3.69 13.01
C ASP A 132 15.02 -3.11 12.85
N ARG A 133 14.84 -1.83 13.18
CA ARG A 133 13.61 -1.10 12.89
C ARG A 133 13.62 -0.69 11.43
N VAL A 134 12.57 -1.03 10.69
CA VAL A 134 12.44 -0.70 9.27
C VAL A 134 11.04 -0.21 8.96
N VAL A 135 10.97 0.77 8.06
CA VAL A 135 9.73 1.12 7.34
C VAL A 135 9.76 0.44 5.98
N THR A 136 8.60 -0.01 5.50
CA THR A 136 8.48 -0.72 4.23
C THR A 136 7.72 0.13 3.23
N SER A 137 8.23 0.20 2.00
CA SER A 137 7.53 0.86 0.89
C SER A 137 6.21 0.14 0.59
N PHE A 138 5.13 0.89 0.38
CA PHE A 138 3.81 0.31 0.07
C PHE A 138 3.82 -0.54 -1.22
N GLN A 139 4.62 -0.13 -2.21
CA GLN A 139 4.88 -0.88 -3.44
C GLN A 139 6.06 -1.84 -3.32
N VAL A 140 5.91 -3.01 -3.92
CA VAL A 140 6.89 -4.09 -3.95
C VAL A 140 7.71 -4.01 -5.23
N ALA A 141 9.01 -3.83 -5.11
CA ALA A 141 9.94 -3.81 -6.24
C ALA A 141 10.97 -4.94 -6.14
N CYS A 142 11.33 -5.53 -7.29
CA CYS A 142 12.35 -6.60 -7.36
C CYS A 142 13.79 -6.09 -7.38
N GLY A 143 14.00 -4.78 -7.61
CA GLY A 143 15.33 -4.16 -7.70
C GLY A 143 16.13 -4.47 -8.98
N LYS A 144 15.70 -5.43 -9.82
CA LYS A 144 16.51 -5.99 -10.92
C LYS A 144 15.96 -5.74 -12.34
N CYS A 145 14.65 -5.54 -12.48
CA CYS A 145 14.03 -5.30 -13.80
C CYS A 145 14.43 -3.93 -14.41
N VAL A 146 14.10 -3.70 -15.69
CA VAL A 146 14.50 -2.47 -16.39
C VAL A 146 13.96 -1.21 -15.70
N TYR A 147 12.73 -1.26 -15.18
CA TYR A 147 12.13 -0.14 -14.46
C TYR A 147 12.78 0.09 -13.10
N CYS A 148 13.06 -0.96 -12.33
CA CYS A 148 13.82 -0.84 -11.09
C CYS A 148 15.22 -0.25 -11.31
N LYS A 149 15.94 -0.68 -12.35
CA LYS A 149 17.25 -0.12 -12.71
C LYS A 149 17.17 1.37 -13.10
N LYS A 150 16.06 1.80 -13.68
CA LYS A 150 15.74 3.21 -13.98
C LYS A 150 15.18 3.98 -12.78
N LYS A 151 15.10 3.37 -11.58
CA LYS A 151 14.49 3.93 -10.37
C LYS A 151 12.99 4.24 -10.51
N LEU A 152 12.30 3.52 -11.38
CA LEU A 152 10.85 3.57 -11.59
C LEU A 152 10.18 2.38 -10.89
N SER A 153 10.32 2.29 -9.57
CA SER A 153 9.88 1.13 -8.78
C SER A 153 8.38 0.87 -8.83
N SER A 154 7.55 1.90 -9.03
CA SER A 154 6.09 1.78 -9.21
C SER A 154 5.68 1.04 -10.47
N PHE A 155 6.61 0.84 -11.42
CA PHE A 155 6.39 0.08 -12.65
C PHE A 155 7.20 -1.23 -12.68
N CYS A 156 7.45 -1.82 -11.51
CA CYS A 156 8.17 -3.09 -11.43
C CYS A 156 7.46 -4.20 -12.22
N GLU A 157 8.12 -4.76 -13.23
CA GLU A 157 7.52 -5.78 -14.12
C GLU A 157 7.33 -7.15 -13.46
N LYS A 158 7.97 -7.35 -12.29
CA LYS A 158 8.18 -8.67 -11.70
C LYS A 158 7.29 -8.96 -10.51
N THR A 159 6.64 -7.97 -9.93
CA THR A 159 5.95 -8.11 -8.63
C THR A 159 4.44 -8.15 -8.74
N ASN A 160 3.84 -7.62 -9.80
CA ASN A 160 2.42 -7.83 -10.06
C ASN A 160 2.24 -8.94 -11.09
N ASP A 161 1.58 -10.05 -10.79
CA ASP A 161 1.33 -11.16 -11.73
C ASP A 161 -0.04 -11.08 -12.44
N SER A 162 -0.77 -9.98 -12.30
CA SER A 162 -2.13 -9.82 -12.85
C SER A 162 -2.17 -9.66 -14.37
N THR A 163 -2.49 -10.74 -15.07
CA THR A 163 -2.88 -10.74 -16.49
C THR A 163 -4.16 -9.92 -16.75
N LEU A 164 -5.04 -9.80 -15.77
CA LEU A 164 -6.23 -8.95 -15.86
C LEU A 164 -5.83 -7.47 -16.00
N GLN A 165 -4.93 -6.99 -15.13
CA GLN A 165 -4.48 -5.60 -15.20
C GLN A 165 -3.77 -5.31 -16.52
N GLU A 166 -2.89 -6.21 -16.97
CA GLU A 166 -2.23 -6.06 -18.27
C GLU A 166 -3.24 -5.91 -19.41
N LYS A 167 -4.26 -6.78 -19.46
CA LYS A 167 -5.27 -6.71 -20.51
C LYS A 167 -6.06 -5.40 -20.50
N MET A 168 -6.31 -4.85 -19.32
CA MET A 168 -7.09 -3.62 -19.18
C MET A 168 -6.27 -2.36 -19.47
N TYR A 169 -5.01 -2.31 -19.03
CA TYR A 169 -4.18 -1.10 -19.06
C TYR A 169 -3.03 -1.18 -20.06
N GLY A 170 -2.90 -2.29 -20.80
CA GLY A 170 -1.82 -2.57 -21.74
C GLY A 170 -0.47 -2.91 -21.07
N LYS A 171 -0.37 -2.70 -19.75
CA LYS A 171 0.80 -3.00 -18.93
C LYS A 171 0.39 -3.13 -17.46
N ARG A 172 1.22 -3.82 -16.68
CA ARG A 172 1.11 -3.89 -15.22
C ARG A 172 1.92 -2.80 -14.49
N ASP A 173 1.43 -2.40 -13.32
CA ASP A 173 2.19 -1.68 -12.29
C ASP A 173 2.99 -2.66 -11.41
N ALA A 174 3.62 -2.14 -10.36
CA ALA A 174 4.25 -2.95 -9.32
C ALA A 174 3.21 -3.62 -8.41
N GLY A 175 3.64 -4.66 -7.70
CA GLY A 175 2.83 -5.24 -6.63
C GLY A 175 2.59 -4.27 -5.47
N PHE A 176 1.41 -4.32 -4.83
CA PHE A 176 1.10 -3.53 -3.62
C PHE A 176 0.72 -4.44 -2.45
N PHE A 177 1.20 -4.11 -1.26
CA PHE A 177 0.77 -4.78 -0.02
C PHE A 177 -0.71 -4.48 0.27
N GLY A 178 -1.39 -5.40 0.94
CA GLY A 178 -2.71 -5.13 1.53
C GLY A 178 -3.81 -4.73 0.56
N TYR A 179 -3.61 -5.02 -0.73
CA TYR A 179 -4.47 -4.64 -1.82
C TYR A 179 -4.94 -5.90 -2.55
N SER A 180 -5.56 -5.74 -3.72
CA SER A 180 -6.18 -6.87 -4.40
C SER A 180 -5.21 -7.69 -5.26
N HIS A 181 -5.71 -8.81 -5.78
CA HIS A 181 -5.01 -9.65 -6.76
C HIS A 181 -4.88 -8.97 -8.13
N PHE A 182 -5.47 -7.79 -8.32
CA PHE A 182 -5.23 -6.91 -9.46
C PHE A 182 -3.85 -6.26 -9.39
N THR A 183 -3.27 -6.16 -8.20
CA THR A 183 -1.95 -5.58 -7.91
C THR A 183 -1.03 -6.60 -7.23
N GLY A 184 -1.13 -7.87 -7.60
CA GLY A 184 -0.26 -8.95 -7.15
C GLY A 184 -0.65 -9.65 -5.83
N GLY A 185 -1.71 -9.22 -5.13
CA GLY A 185 -2.31 -10.00 -4.04
C GLY A 185 -1.43 -10.23 -2.81
N TYR A 186 -0.56 -9.28 -2.47
CA TYR A 186 0.31 -9.38 -1.30
C TYR A 186 -0.46 -9.10 0.00
N ALA A 187 -0.26 -9.94 1.01
CA ALA A 187 -0.82 -9.70 2.35
C ALA A 187 -0.27 -8.39 2.95
N GLY A 188 -1.16 -7.60 3.53
CA GLY A 188 -0.83 -6.30 4.11
C GLY A 188 -0.29 -6.32 5.53
N GLY A 189 0.06 -5.12 6.00
CA GLY A 189 0.66 -4.85 7.30
C GLY A 189 -0.29 -4.37 8.40
N GLN A 190 -1.61 -4.31 8.16
CA GLN A 190 -2.60 -4.17 9.24
C GLN A 190 -2.76 -5.51 10.00
N ALA A 191 -1.64 -5.99 10.54
CA ALA A 191 -1.48 -7.28 11.21
C ALA A 191 -0.33 -7.19 12.23
N GLU A 192 -0.18 -8.19 13.10
CA GLU A 192 0.94 -8.21 14.05
C GLU A 192 2.28 -8.61 13.40
N TYR A 193 2.24 -9.34 12.28
CA TYR A 193 3.42 -9.66 11.46
C TYR A 193 3.10 -9.56 9.98
N VAL A 194 4.14 -9.29 9.17
CA VAL A 194 4.01 -9.17 7.72
C VAL A 194 5.27 -9.69 7.02
N ARG A 195 5.09 -10.39 5.89
CA ARG A 195 6.19 -10.81 5.00
C ARG A 195 6.45 -9.71 3.97
N VAL A 196 7.70 -9.28 3.87
CA VAL A 196 8.18 -8.30 2.90
C VAL A 196 9.16 -8.98 1.92
N PRO A 197 8.74 -9.21 0.67
CA PRO A 197 9.62 -9.74 -0.37
C PRO A 197 10.73 -8.74 -0.75
N PHE A 198 11.88 -9.25 -1.18
CA PHE A 198 13.04 -8.44 -1.58
C PHE A 198 13.42 -7.38 -0.53
N GLY A 199 13.61 -7.80 0.72
CA GLY A 199 13.82 -6.89 1.85
C GLY A 199 15.02 -5.94 1.69
N ASN A 200 16.04 -6.32 0.91
CA ASN A 200 17.16 -5.44 0.56
C ASN A 200 16.77 -4.22 -0.31
N VAL A 201 15.57 -4.25 -0.90
CA VAL A 201 15.02 -3.25 -1.82
C VAL A 201 13.89 -2.48 -1.16
N ASN A 202 12.96 -3.18 -0.50
CA ASN A 202 11.68 -2.60 -0.07
C ASN A 202 11.67 -2.11 1.38
N CYS A 203 12.71 -2.42 2.18
CA CYS A 203 12.83 -1.95 3.56
C CYS A 203 13.87 -0.83 3.69
N LEU A 204 13.51 0.22 4.41
CA LEU A 204 14.40 1.30 4.82
C LEU A 204 14.63 1.21 6.34
N LYS A 205 15.90 1.03 6.75
CA LYS A 205 16.29 1.02 8.16
C LYS A 205 16.12 2.40 8.79
N ILE A 206 15.47 2.44 9.95
CA ILE A 206 15.16 3.65 10.69
C ILE A 206 16.18 3.85 11.82
N PRO A 207 16.81 5.04 11.93
CA PRO A 207 17.70 5.37 13.05
C PRO A 207 16.98 5.34 14.40
N ALA A 208 17.72 5.03 15.48
CA ALA A 208 17.14 4.85 16.81
C ALA A 208 16.45 6.12 17.35
N GLU A 209 16.96 7.29 16.98
CA GLU A 209 16.49 8.61 17.40
C GLU A 209 15.16 9.05 16.76
N ILE A 210 14.76 8.42 15.65
CA ILE A 210 13.49 8.73 14.99
C ILE A 210 12.41 7.85 15.61
N PRO A 211 11.32 8.40 16.16
CA PRO A 211 10.22 7.59 16.71
C PRO A 211 9.42 6.90 15.59
N ASP A 212 8.80 5.76 15.91
CA ASP A 212 8.02 4.96 14.95
C ASP A 212 6.89 5.80 14.32
N GLU A 213 6.18 6.59 15.13
CA GLU A 213 5.06 7.41 14.68
C GLU A 213 5.46 8.48 13.67
N ALA A 214 6.74 8.91 13.66
CA ALA A 214 7.26 9.82 12.66
C ALA A 214 7.77 9.08 11.41
N ALA A 215 8.42 7.92 11.61
CA ALA A 215 9.00 7.13 10.53
C ALA A 215 7.94 6.41 9.69
N LEU A 216 6.82 6.02 10.28
CA LEU A 216 5.75 5.25 9.65
C LEU A 216 5.30 5.87 8.33
N TYR A 217 5.11 7.19 8.28
CA TYR A 217 4.63 7.89 7.08
C TYR A 217 5.59 7.85 5.88
N LEU A 218 6.83 7.38 6.07
CA LEU A 218 7.76 7.09 4.98
C LEU A 218 7.37 5.85 4.16
N SER A 219 6.41 5.04 4.61
CA SER A 219 5.90 3.90 3.85
C SER A 219 5.10 4.31 2.61
N ASP A 220 4.40 5.44 2.68
CA ASP A 220 3.50 5.94 1.61
C ASP A 220 3.39 7.47 1.59
N ILE A 221 2.59 8.07 2.48
CA ILE A 221 2.06 9.42 2.23
C ILE A 221 3.12 10.52 2.12
N LEU A 222 4.25 10.41 2.83
CA LEU A 222 5.34 11.39 2.72
C LEU A 222 6.06 11.27 1.37
N PRO A 223 6.54 10.09 0.93
CA PRO A 223 7.04 9.90 -0.43
C PRO A 223 6.02 10.27 -1.52
N THR A 224 4.75 9.88 -1.38
CA THR A 224 3.69 10.15 -2.36
C THR A 224 3.46 11.65 -2.53
N SER A 225 3.33 12.38 -1.42
CA SER A 225 3.18 13.84 -1.46
C SER A 225 4.44 14.56 -1.96
N TYR A 226 5.63 14.07 -1.61
CA TYR A 226 6.88 14.62 -2.11
C TYR A 226 7.02 14.41 -3.62
N HIS A 227 6.66 13.21 -4.11
CA HIS A 227 6.66 12.89 -5.53
C HIS A 227 5.78 13.86 -6.33
N CYS A 228 4.57 14.15 -5.86
CA CYS A 228 3.68 15.14 -6.48
C CYS A 228 4.35 16.52 -6.65
N VAL A 229 5.03 17.01 -5.61
CA VAL A 229 5.71 18.32 -5.63
C VAL A 229 6.92 18.33 -6.58
N VAL A 230 7.67 17.23 -6.63
CA VAL A 230 8.81 17.08 -7.54
C VAL A 230 8.35 16.97 -8.99
N ASP A 231 7.36 16.13 -9.26
CA ASP A 231 6.84 15.87 -10.61
C ASP A 231 6.17 17.11 -11.21
N THR A 232 5.43 17.87 -10.39
CA THR A 232 4.83 19.16 -10.80
C THR A 232 5.87 20.26 -10.99
N GLY A 233 7.14 20.05 -10.59
CA GLY A 233 8.23 20.99 -10.81
C GLY A 233 8.14 22.25 -9.94
N VAL A 234 7.75 22.12 -8.68
CA VAL A 234 7.61 23.29 -7.78
C VAL A 234 8.97 23.91 -7.47
N GLU A 235 9.07 25.22 -7.70
CA GLU A 235 10.26 26.05 -7.49
C GLU A 235 10.00 27.22 -6.53
N LYS A 236 11.10 27.81 -6.04
CA LYS A 236 11.05 28.99 -5.17
C LYS A 236 10.29 30.13 -5.84
N GLY A 237 9.36 30.73 -5.12
CA GLY A 237 8.55 31.85 -5.61
C GLY A 237 7.28 31.46 -6.36
N ASN A 238 7.07 30.17 -6.67
CA ASN A 238 5.85 29.69 -7.30
C ASN A 238 4.60 29.94 -6.44
N VAL A 239 3.45 30.03 -7.10
CA VAL A 239 2.13 29.98 -6.48
C VAL A 239 1.41 28.73 -6.98
N GLY A 240 1.05 27.82 -6.06
CA GLY A 240 0.45 26.53 -6.40
C GLY A 240 -0.94 26.35 -5.81
N GLY A 241 -1.79 25.58 -6.49
CA GLY A 241 -3.07 25.10 -5.97
C GLY A 241 -2.97 23.63 -5.56
N ILE A 242 -3.62 23.25 -4.47
CA ILE A 242 -3.72 21.86 -3.99
C ILE A 242 -5.20 21.52 -3.88
N TRP A 243 -5.64 20.56 -4.68
CA TRP A 243 -7.00 20.03 -4.63
C TRP A 243 -7.04 18.82 -3.71
N GLY A 244 -7.81 18.91 -2.63
CA GLY A 244 -7.85 17.93 -1.54
C GLY A 244 -6.81 18.23 -0.46
N LEU A 245 -7.28 18.39 0.78
CA LEU A 245 -6.52 18.67 1.99
C LEU A 245 -6.60 17.52 3.01
N GLY A 246 -6.67 16.28 2.50
CA GLY A 246 -6.39 15.08 3.29
C GLY A 246 -4.89 14.94 3.63
N PRO A 247 -4.46 13.81 4.23
CA PRO A 247 -3.08 13.61 4.68
C PRO A 247 -2.00 13.87 3.60
N ILE A 248 -2.22 13.39 2.37
CA ILE A 248 -1.29 13.62 1.24
C ILE A 248 -1.28 15.09 0.83
N GLY A 249 -2.45 15.72 0.69
CA GLY A 249 -2.58 17.12 0.25
C GLY A 249 -1.95 18.11 1.23
N MET A 250 -2.16 17.89 2.53
CA MET A 250 -1.50 18.68 3.58
C MET A 250 0.02 18.47 3.58
N SER A 251 0.50 17.25 3.37
CA SER A 251 1.92 16.96 3.26
C SER A 251 2.54 17.61 2.01
N ALA A 252 1.84 17.60 0.88
CA ALA A 252 2.25 18.28 -0.35
C ALA A 252 2.32 19.80 -0.14
N ALA A 253 1.36 20.38 0.59
CA ALA A 253 1.41 21.80 0.97
C ALA A 253 2.67 22.09 1.78
N ARG A 254 3.02 21.22 2.73
CA ARG A 254 4.24 21.37 3.52
C ARG A 254 5.50 21.26 2.67
N TRP A 255 5.57 20.33 1.73
CA TRP A 255 6.70 20.19 0.81
C TRP A 255 6.86 21.42 -0.10
N CYS A 256 5.76 21.96 -0.62
CA CYS A 256 5.77 23.21 -1.39
C CYS A 256 6.33 24.38 -0.57
N GLN A 257 5.97 24.51 0.71
CA GLN A 257 6.53 25.54 1.60
C GLN A 257 8.04 25.35 1.78
N LEU A 258 8.49 24.12 2.01
CA LEU A 258 9.92 23.79 2.18
C LEU A 258 10.73 24.02 0.90
N LYS A 259 10.13 23.82 -0.29
CA LYS A 259 10.69 24.19 -1.59
C LYS A 259 10.76 25.70 -1.83
N GLY A 260 10.11 26.51 -0.99
CA GLY A 260 10.13 27.97 -1.08
C GLY A 260 9.03 28.55 -1.95
N ALA A 261 7.92 27.83 -2.17
CA ALA A 261 6.75 28.40 -2.83
C ALA A 261 6.28 29.67 -2.09
N LYS A 262 5.92 30.72 -2.85
CA LYS A 262 5.48 32.01 -2.29
C LYS A 262 4.10 31.92 -1.67
N ARG A 263 3.21 31.13 -2.27
CA ARG A 263 1.82 30.97 -1.83
C ARG A 263 1.29 29.61 -2.25
N ILE A 264 0.49 29.00 -1.39
CA ILE A 264 -0.22 27.75 -1.66
C ILE A 264 -1.69 27.98 -1.38
N ILE A 265 -2.55 27.57 -2.31
CA ILE A 265 -3.99 27.70 -2.21
C ILE A 265 -4.55 26.28 -2.05
N GLY A 266 -5.03 25.96 -0.85
CA GLY A 266 -5.70 24.69 -0.59
C GLY A 266 -7.18 24.78 -0.94
N ILE A 267 -7.71 23.77 -1.63
CA ILE A 267 -9.09 23.68 -2.08
C ILE A 267 -9.65 22.36 -1.59
N ASP A 268 -10.61 22.43 -0.68
CA ASP A 268 -11.28 21.28 -0.09
C ASP A 268 -12.75 21.63 0.20
N SER A 269 -13.63 20.64 0.22
CA SER A 269 -15.05 20.79 0.56
C SER A 269 -15.32 20.63 2.05
N VAL A 270 -14.35 20.17 2.83
CA VAL A 270 -14.48 19.91 4.27
C VAL A 270 -13.84 21.07 5.07
N PRO A 271 -14.63 21.88 5.78
CA PRO A 271 -14.12 23.07 6.48
C PRO A 271 -13.24 22.74 7.69
N ARG A 272 -13.39 21.55 8.29
CA ARG A 272 -12.55 20.99 9.36
C ARG A 272 -12.73 19.48 9.44
N TRP A 273 -11.69 18.73 9.82
CA TRP A 273 -11.88 17.35 10.26
C TRP A 273 -12.90 17.34 11.42
N PRO A 274 -13.95 16.49 11.39
CA PRO A 274 -14.88 16.41 12.51
C PRO A 274 -14.08 16.16 13.79
N LYS A 275 -14.30 16.98 14.83
CA LYS A 275 -13.81 16.59 16.15
C LYS A 275 -14.49 15.25 16.46
N SER A 276 -13.70 14.23 16.76
CA SER A 276 -14.23 13.05 17.44
C SER A 276 -14.74 13.55 18.79
N ASP A 277 -16.06 13.65 18.93
CA ASP A 277 -16.70 13.78 20.24
C ASP A 277 -16.47 12.51 21.07
#